data_AF-A0A447UQJ1-F1
#
_entry.id   AF-A0A447UQJ1-F1
#
_cell.length_a   1.000
_cell.length_b   1.000
_cell.length_c   1.000
_cell.angle_alpha   90.00
_cell.angle_beta   90.00
_cell.angle_gamma   90.00
#
_symmetry.space_group_name_H-M   'P 1'
#
loop_
_entity.id
_entity.type
_entity.pdbx_description
1 polymer ?
#
loop_
_entity_poly.entity_id
_entity_poly.type
_entity_poly.pdbx_seq_one_letter_code
_entity_poly.pdbx_strand_id
1 'polypeptide(L)'
;MRFPNQRLAQLFDMLQNETLPQDELAQRLSVSTRTVRADITALNALLTQYGAQFVLSRGNGYQLRIDDPTRYQTLREQQPSTLRIPRTSQETGALSGGSFPDVRFLAQTGRSGG
;
A
#
# COMPACT_ATOMS: atom_id res chain seq x y z
N MET A 1 -4.83 0.52 10.36
CA MET A 1 -4.13 -0.48 11.22
C MET A 1 -3.42 0.23 12.37
N ARG A 2 -3.47 -0.30 13.61
CA ARG A 2 -2.78 0.31 14.76
C ARG A 2 -1.68 -0.63 15.24
N PHE A 3 -0.44 -0.22 15.06
CA PHE A 3 0.71 -1.01 15.52
C PHE A 3 0.80 -0.97 17.05
N PRO A 4 1.16 -2.09 17.70
CA PRO A 4 1.29 -2.13 19.16
C PRO A 4 2.44 -1.25 19.67
N ASN A 5 3.44 -0.99 18.82
CA ASN A 5 4.56 -0.11 19.11
C ASN A 5 4.65 0.97 18.02
N GLN A 6 4.89 2.22 18.41
CA GLN A 6 5.10 3.31 17.46
C GLN A 6 6.31 3.05 16.55
N ARG A 7 7.32 2.35 17.07
CA ARG A 7 8.52 1.97 16.30
C ARG A 7 8.19 1.05 15.12
N LEU A 8 7.26 0.11 15.28
CA LEU A 8 6.80 -0.77 14.20
C LEU A 8 6.07 0.01 13.11
N ALA A 9 5.29 1.02 13.50
CA ALA A 9 4.61 1.90 12.56
C ALA A 9 5.60 2.67 11.69
N GLN A 10 6.65 3.23 12.31
CA GLN A 10 7.70 3.95 11.57
C GLN A 10 8.50 3.01 10.67
N LEU A 11 8.87 1.82 11.16
CA LEU A 11 9.59 0.83 10.37
C LEU A 11 8.78 0.41 9.12
N PHE A 12 7.47 0.21 9.28
CA PHE A 12 6.55 -0.09 8.18
C PHE A 12 6.45 1.04 7.15
N ASP A 13 6.32 2.29 7.62
CA ASP A 13 6.22 3.48 6.79
C ASP A 13 7.49 3.67 5.93
N MET A 14 8.66 3.54 6.56
CA MET A 14 9.95 3.65 5.88
C MET A 14 10.12 2.58 4.80
N LEU A 15 9.83 1.32 5.13
CA LEU A 15 9.95 0.21 4.18
C LEU A 15 8.86 0.20 3.09
N GLN A 16 7.77 0.96 3.27
CA GLN A 16 6.81 1.22 2.19
C GLN A 16 7.37 2.20 1.17
N ASN A 17 8.23 3.13 1.60
CA ASN A 17 8.76 4.21 0.77
C ASN A 17 10.08 3.82 0.09
N GLU A 18 10.93 3.07 0.78
CA GLU A 18 12.26 2.66 0.32
C GLU A 18 12.67 1.28 0.89
N THR A 19 13.32 0.45 0.07
CA THR A 19 13.95 -0.80 0.53
C THR A 19 15.22 -0.48 1.32
N LEU A 20 15.19 -0.74 2.63
CA LEU A 20 16.30 -0.44 3.53
C LEU A 20 16.91 -1.71 4.14
N PRO A 21 18.25 -1.80 4.26
CA PRO A 21 18.90 -2.86 5.00
C PRO A 21 18.70 -2.72 6.52
N GLN A 22 18.96 -3.81 7.23
CA GLN A 22 18.83 -3.87 8.70
C GLN A 22 19.68 -2.82 9.43
N ASP A 23 20.83 -2.47 8.86
CA ASP A 23 21.77 -1.51 9.45
C ASP A 23 21.23 -0.07 9.37
N GLU A 24 20.71 0.32 8.20
CA GLU A 24 20.02 1.61 8.00
C GLU A 24 18.82 1.76 8.94
N LEU A 25 17.99 0.71 9.05
CA LEU A 25 16.85 0.70 9.98
C LEU A 25 17.32 0.88 11.43
N ALA A 26 18.40 0.20 11.82
CA ALA A 26 18.98 0.30 13.15
C ALA A 26 19.45 1.73 13.43
N GLN A 27 20.16 2.35 12.49
CA GLN A 27 20.63 3.74 12.64
C GLN A 27 19.48 4.75 12.71
N ARG A 28 18.52 4.68 11.79
CA ARG A 28 17.41 5.65 11.71
C ARG A 28 16.47 5.57 12.92
N LEU A 29 16.24 4.37 13.44
CA LEU A 29 15.44 4.15 14.65
C LEU A 29 16.27 4.31 15.94
N SER A 30 17.59 4.53 15.83
CA SER A 30 18.54 4.54 16.96
C SER A 30 18.42 3.30 17.84
N VAL A 31 18.29 2.12 17.23
CA VAL A 31 18.21 0.83 17.92
C VAL A 31 19.28 -0.14 17.42
N SER A 32 19.55 -1.21 18.16
CA SER A 32 20.46 -2.24 17.68
C SER A 32 19.84 -3.10 16.58
N THR A 33 20.67 -3.64 15.70
CA THR A 33 20.33 -4.65 14.69
C THR A 33 19.57 -5.86 15.26
N ARG A 34 19.87 -6.25 16.49
CA ARG A 34 19.12 -7.28 17.25
C ARG A 34 17.66 -6.87 17.49
N THR A 35 17.43 -5.61 17.85
CA THR A 35 16.10 -5.04 18.06
C THR A 35 15.35 -4.93 16.75
N VAL A 36 16.02 -4.48 15.67
CA VAL A 36 15.42 -4.46 14.32
C VAL A 36 14.94 -5.85 13.91
N ARG A 37 15.71 -6.92 14.17
CA ARG A 37 15.24 -8.29 13.88
C ARG A 37 13.97 -8.66 14.64
N ALA A 38 13.90 -8.34 15.93
CA ALA A 38 12.71 -8.61 16.73
C ALA A 38 11.51 -7.79 16.23
N ASP A 39 11.73 -6.51 15.92
CA ASP A 39 10.71 -5.61 15.38
C ASP A 39 10.22 -6.07 14.00
N ILE A 40 11.12 -6.45 13.08
CA ILE A 40 10.79 -7.03 11.77
C ILE A 40 10.00 -8.32 11.94
N THR A 41 10.36 -9.18 12.89
CA THR A 41 9.65 -10.45 13.15
C THR A 41 8.23 -10.18 13.62
N ALA A 42 8.07 -9.26 14.57
CA ALA A 42 6.75 -8.83 15.06
C ALA A 42 5.92 -8.18 13.94
N LEU A 43 6.55 -7.35 13.10
CA LEU A 43 5.90 -6.71 11.96
C LEU A 43 5.46 -7.74 10.91
N ASN A 44 6.33 -8.70 10.59
CA ASN A 44 6.00 -9.80 9.66
C ASN A 44 4.83 -10.64 10.16
N ALA A 45 4.78 -10.96 11.45
CA ALA A 45 3.65 -11.67 12.04
C ALA A 45 2.32 -10.91 11.82
N LEU A 46 2.35 -9.58 11.99
CA LEU A 46 1.19 -8.71 11.75
C LEU A 46 0.84 -8.55 10.27
N LEU A 47 1.80 -8.65 9.36
CA LEU A 47 1.53 -8.53 7.92
C LEU A 47 1.08 -9.84 7.30
N THR A 48 1.57 -10.98 7.83
CA THR A 48 1.26 -12.32 7.31
C THR A 48 -0.25 -12.59 7.34
N GLN A 49 -0.94 -12.08 8.36
CA GLN A 49 -2.40 -12.15 8.49
C GLN A 49 -3.16 -11.34 7.41
N TYR A 50 -2.49 -10.43 6.70
CA TYR A 50 -3.01 -9.71 5.53
C TYR A 50 -2.37 -10.17 4.21
N GLY A 51 -1.65 -11.30 4.24
CA GLY A 51 -0.93 -11.82 3.08
C GLY A 51 0.15 -10.87 2.57
N ALA A 52 0.85 -10.19 3.48
CA ALA A 52 2.03 -9.40 3.15
C ALA A 52 3.16 -9.74 4.13
N GLN A 53 4.41 -9.50 3.72
CA GLN A 53 5.57 -9.75 4.57
C GLN A 53 6.79 -9.00 4.04
N PHE A 54 7.68 -8.58 4.93
CA PHE A 54 9.00 -8.09 4.57
C PHE A 54 10.01 -9.23 4.50
N VAL A 55 10.65 -9.34 3.34
CA VAL A 55 11.65 -10.37 3.07
C VAL A 55 12.99 -9.69 2.85
N LEU A 56 14.04 -10.19 3.51
CA LEU A 56 15.38 -9.66 3.35
C LEU A 56 15.99 -10.16 2.02
N SER A 57 16.15 -9.26 1.07
CA SER A 57 16.88 -9.51 -0.18
C SER A 57 18.37 -9.20 0.01
N ARG A 58 19.23 -10.20 -0.26
CA ARG A 58 20.69 -10.05 -0.18
C ARG A 58 21.14 -8.94 -1.13
N GLY A 59 21.75 -7.88 -0.58
CA GLY A 59 22.25 -6.73 -1.31
C GLY A 59 21.27 -5.55 -1.48
N ASN A 60 19.98 -5.73 -1.22
CA ASN A 60 18.96 -4.68 -1.37
C ASN A 60 18.24 -4.30 -0.06
N GLY A 61 18.28 -5.16 0.96
CA GLY A 61 17.61 -4.91 2.23
C GLY A 61 16.21 -5.53 2.30
N TYR A 62 15.34 -4.99 3.14
CA TYR A 62 14.00 -5.52 3.35
C TYR A 62 13.04 -5.04 2.27
N GLN A 63 12.41 -5.98 1.58
CA GLN A 63 11.45 -5.71 0.52
C GLN A 63 10.07 -6.24 0.91
N LEU A 64 9.05 -5.43 0.68
CA LEU A 64 7.67 -5.84 0.87
C LEU A 64 7.28 -6.85 -0.21
N ARG A 65 6.92 -8.06 0.21
CA ARG A 65 6.33 -9.10 -0.61
C ARG A 65 4.85 -9.21 -0.28
N ILE A 66 4.02 -9.11 -1.29
CA ILE A 66 2.57 -9.27 -1.18
C ILE A 66 2.25 -10.66 -1.74
N ASP A 67 1.69 -11.52 -0.89
CA ASP A 67 1.22 -12.86 -1.22
C ASP A 67 -0.26 -12.82 -1.66
N ASP A 68 -1.11 -12.13 -0.88
CA ASP A 68 -2.52 -11.87 -1.22
C ASP A 68 -2.76 -10.37 -1.50
N PRO A 69 -2.81 -9.94 -2.78
CA PRO A 69 -3.06 -8.54 -3.11
C PRO A 69 -4.45 -8.05 -2.68
N THR A 70 -5.44 -8.94 -2.59
CA THR A 70 -6.80 -8.62 -2.14
C THR A 70 -6.84 -8.26 -0.66
N ARG A 71 -6.17 -9.03 0.19
CA ARG A 71 -6.07 -8.75 1.63
C ARG A 71 -5.20 -7.53 1.92
N TYR A 72 -4.13 -7.37 1.15
CA TYR A 72 -3.27 -6.18 1.23
C TYR A 72 -4.00 -4.90 0.80
N GLN A 73 -4.93 -4.96 -0.16
CA GLN A 73 -5.79 -3.82 -0.48
C GLN A 73 -6.65 -3.39 0.70
N THR A 74 -7.29 -4.33 1.40
CA THR A 74 -8.07 -4.01 2.61
C THR A 74 -7.22 -3.35 3.70
N LEU A 75 -5.97 -3.80 3.86
CA LEU A 75 -4.99 -3.16 4.76
C LEU A 75 -4.74 -1.69 4.37
N ARG A 76 -4.58 -1.44 3.06
CA ARG A 76 -4.33 -0.10 2.50
C ARG A 76 -5.54 0.83 2.61
N GLU A 77 -6.75 0.32 2.44
CA GLU A 77 -7.99 1.10 2.55
C GLU A 77 -8.29 1.52 4.00
N GLN A 78 -7.84 0.73 4.98
CA GLN A 78 -7.95 1.05 6.41
C GLN A 78 -6.91 2.07 6.91
N GLN A 79 -6.05 2.60 6.04
CA GLN A 79 -5.20 3.75 6.37
C GLN A 79 -5.95 5.04 5.96
N PRO A 80 -6.44 5.84 6.93
CA PRO A 80 -7.03 7.13 6.60
C PRO A 80 -6.00 7.99 5.86
N SER A 81 -6.50 8.61 4.80
CA SER A 81 -5.82 9.15 3.63
C SER A 81 -4.86 10.33 3.85
N THR A 82 -4.26 10.50 5.02
CA THR A 82 -3.50 11.72 5.35
C THR A 82 -2.08 11.77 4.79
N LEU A 83 -1.55 10.67 4.25
CA LEU A 83 -0.23 10.62 3.61
C LEU A 83 -0.34 9.95 2.24
N ARG A 84 -0.94 10.68 1.29
CA ARG A 84 -0.96 10.38 -0.15
C ARG A 84 0.46 10.56 -0.70
N ILE A 85 1.33 9.59 -0.52
CA ILE A 85 2.39 9.34 -1.51
C ILE A 85 1.71 8.78 -2.76
N PRO A 86 1.81 9.46 -3.92
CA PRO A 86 1.19 8.97 -5.16
C PRO A 86 1.77 7.60 -5.47
N ARG A 87 0.88 6.63 -5.65
CA ARG A 87 1.24 5.31 -6.16
C ARG A 87 2.05 5.49 -7.43
N THR A 88 3.30 5.05 -7.39
CA THR A 88 3.97 4.65 -8.64
C THR A 88 3.13 3.52 -9.24
N SER A 89 2.44 3.91 -10.32
CA SER A 89 2.21 3.16 -11.55
C SER A 89 1.96 1.67 -11.38
N GLN A 90 0.68 1.24 -11.45
CA GLN A 90 0.15 0.12 -12.25
C GLN A 90 -1.38 0.14 -12.09
N GLU A 91 -2.01 1.23 -12.51
CA GLU A 91 -3.42 1.22 -12.89
C GLU A 91 -3.45 1.19 -14.42
N THR A 92 -3.40 0.00 -14.98
CA THR A 92 -3.76 -0.17 -16.39
C THR A 92 -4.46 -1.52 -16.54
N GLY A 93 -5.75 -1.44 -16.83
CA GLY A 93 -6.44 -2.48 -17.57
C GLY A 93 -6.98 -3.64 -16.76
N ALA A 94 -8.10 -3.43 -16.08
CA ALA A 94 -9.14 -4.45 -15.99
C ALA A 94 -10.50 -3.82 -16.24
N LEU A 95 -10.76 -3.62 -17.54
CA LEU A 95 -12.09 -3.63 -18.14
C LEU A 95 -13.05 -4.58 -17.42
N SER A 96 -14.03 -4.02 -16.73
CA SER A 96 -15.30 -4.64 -16.38
C SER A 96 -16.31 -3.50 -16.50
N GLY A 97 -17.05 -3.40 -17.60
CA GLY A 97 -18.24 -4.25 -17.73
C GLY A 97 -19.40 -3.69 -16.89
N GLY A 98 -19.62 -2.38 -16.93
CA GLY A 98 -20.74 -1.71 -16.28
C GLY A 98 -21.69 -1.17 -17.34
N SER A 99 -22.66 -2.01 -17.69
CA SER A 99 -23.83 -1.68 -18.52
C SER A 99 -24.52 -0.43 -17.97
N PHE A 100 -24.59 0.64 -18.78
CA PHE A 100 -25.56 1.72 -18.59
C PHE A 100 -26.64 1.58 -19.66
N PRO A 101 -27.82 1.03 -19.34
CA PRO A 101 -29.01 1.28 -20.12
C PRO A 101 -29.77 2.43 -19.47
N ASP A 102 -29.78 3.61 -20.09
CA ASP A 102 -30.97 4.46 -19.98
C ASP A 102 -31.24 5.18 -21.29
N VAL A 103 -32.29 4.68 -21.93
CA VAL A 103 -32.97 5.23 -23.09
C VAL A 103 -34.06 6.17 -22.60
N ARG A 104 -33.95 7.48 -22.87
CA ARG A 104 -35.12 8.35 -23.13
C ARG A 104 -34.66 9.63 -23.85
N PHE A 105 -34.97 9.77 -25.13
CA PHE A 105 -36.00 10.71 -25.65
C PHE A 105 -36.02 12.06 -24.91
N LEU A 106 -35.85 13.20 -25.57
CA LEU A 106 -36.78 13.73 -26.55
C LEU A 106 -36.09 14.70 -27.52
N ALA A 107 -36.54 14.62 -28.78
CA ALA A 107 -36.35 15.64 -29.79
C ALA A 107 -36.92 16.99 -29.32
N GLN A 108 -36.19 18.07 -29.58
CA GLN A 108 -36.83 19.37 -29.78
C GLN A 108 -36.10 20.12 -30.90
N THR A 109 -36.81 20.18 -32.02
CA THR A 109 -36.54 21.03 -33.17
C THR A 109 -36.66 22.50 -32.76
N GLY A 110 -35.75 23.35 -33.23
CA GLY A 110 -35.79 24.79 -32.97
C GLY A 110 -34.93 25.57 -33.95
N ARG A 111 -35.24 25.46 -35.23
CA ARG A 111 -34.76 26.33 -36.31
C ARG A 111 -35.52 27.65 -36.23
N SER A 112 -34.83 28.76 -35.96
CA SER A 112 -35.25 30.12 -36.36
C SER A 112 -34.11 31.10 -36.18
N GLY A 113 -33.66 31.70 -37.28
CA GLY A 113 -32.72 32.82 -37.27
C GLY A 113 -32.23 33.15 -38.68
N GLY A 114 -32.60 34.33 -39.18
CA GLY A 114 -31.97 35.02 -40.31
C GLY A 114 -32.68 34.90 -41.64
#